data_AF-A0A8H6ANT0-F1
#
_entry.id   AF-A0A8H6ANT0-F1
#
_cell.length_a   1.000
_cell.length_b   1.000
_cell.length_c   1.000
_cell.angle_alpha   90.00
_cell.angle_beta   90.00
_cell.angle_gamma   90.00
#
_symmetry.space_group_name_H-M   'P 1'
#
loop_
_entity.id
_entity.type
_entity.pdbx_description
1 polymer ?
#
loop_
_entity_poly.entity_id
_entity_poly.type
_entity_poly.pdbx_seq_one_letter_code
_entity_poly.pdbx_strand_id
1 'polypeptide(L)'
;MASNSTSWMNGSSWSPSRTSTKNPFDDSNEDPFDDRHATPLQDIETGTTARLSSETQQRDAVDQSSFPSEESRIIEDIRNERLSCEICLEPVRFAKDRYLWNCKSCHVVTHHRCTLLWAKAKPVGRTLAWKCPKCENIERSSPKGKCWCGKGSPLHNHPTIPNACFDGVCGSRSKCAHGNKSSCRKPCHPGPCKYECGRCANDRLPNPQNMSTVWGRFKSKRLNFCTIFCKSMLILALFGGIYTYITFHIKWHTQPYLYPRFKGGLSFVEELCLLVVGIFYFPFGGLYCINCLSEGTKFFLEILNGNPGQTGYKFKFLRAVIGGVLLTCCILGLYSMPIIGIIGGPDIQWYNQMKDSCHGFNTRVEIGTRFAASTYNLHSLNASIDNQTFYLAPVLAPKFGSKEPYQYFHRFSGNTTNTANFVIDVDIDNGVWRELHFNGTDELTKWWASGRKQYPSVHPIFDNIAVTESAIKLNGTFVIRDGHLWMPEFDLIIQGLEDSRKHAEIEPFIRVFDTQGLPHSRIEKLLSPKWNWNNRHDPSIVMRTASFGHGRQRLDMCIKEGFYYSSSGAQQKLDGVSDGSVMPLAVIAAFRMRMNEMYALNSGRPFNVEKYSEYDDVKAIA
;
A
#
# COMPACT_ATOMS: atom_id res chain seq x y z
N MET A 1 -2.79 27.82 39.41
CA MET A 1 -1.93 28.94 39.86
C MET A 1 -0.59 28.86 39.14
N ALA A 2 0.03 30.01 38.96
CA ALA A 2 0.98 30.35 37.89
C ALA A 2 2.34 29.63 37.89
N SER A 3 2.94 29.71 36.71
CA SER A 3 4.32 29.46 36.27
C SER A 3 5.44 29.90 37.22
N ASN A 4 6.57 29.18 37.18
CA ASN A 4 7.87 29.80 36.94
C ASN A 4 8.95 28.80 36.48
N SER A 5 9.69 29.26 35.49
CA SER A 5 10.92 28.74 34.89
C SER A 5 12.16 29.11 35.72
N THR A 6 13.20 28.27 35.70
CA THR A 6 14.60 28.71 35.50
C THR A 6 15.52 27.53 35.13
N SER A 7 16.37 27.79 34.14
CA SER A 7 17.46 26.99 33.61
C SER A 7 18.78 27.33 34.33
N TRP A 8 19.72 26.38 34.42
CA TRP A 8 21.16 26.63 34.49
C TRP A 8 21.93 25.57 33.68
N MET A 9 22.86 26.06 32.85
CA MET A 9 23.79 25.36 31.96
C MET A 9 25.14 25.08 32.64
N ASN A 10 25.87 24.08 32.13
CA ASN A 10 27.27 24.14 31.59
C ASN A 10 27.79 22.70 31.43
N GLY A 11 28.60 22.30 30.44
CA GLY A 11 29.25 22.99 29.32
C GLY A 11 30.48 22.17 28.86
N SER A 12 30.77 22.18 27.54
CA SER A 12 32.09 22.07 26.87
C SER A 12 31.84 21.72 25.38
N SER A 13 31.81 22.66 24.44
CA SER A 13 32.89 23.44 23.81
C SER A 13 33.75 22.64 22.82
N TRP A 14 33.80 23.12 21.57
CA TRP A 14 35.01 23.40 20.78
C TRP A 14 34.63 24.27 19.58
N SER A 15 35.42 25.32 19.36
CA SER A 15 35.24 26.40 18.37
C SER A 15 36.34 26.35 17.28
N PRO A 16 36.18 27.09 16.16
CA PRO A 16 37.02 26.99 14.95
C PRO A 16 37.98 28.19 14.72
N SER A 17 38.96 28.01 13.81
CA SER A 17 39.74 29.10 13.17
C SER A 17 40.19 28.64 11.75
N ARG A 18 39.84 29.36 10.66
CA ARG A 18 40.67 30.27 9.80
C ARG A 18 42.04 29.70 9.36
N THR A 19 42.59 29.83 8.13
CA THR A 19 42.37 30.64 6.91
C THR A 19 43.37 30.13 5.84
N SER A 20 43.08 30.18 4.54
CA SER A 20 44.07 30.52 3.48
C SER A 20 43.40 30.75 2.12
N THR A 21 43.80 31.84 1.48
CA THR A 21 43.31 32.46 0.23
C THR A 21 44.26 32.21 -0.94
N LYS A 22 43.74 32.04 -2.18
CA LYS A 22 44.32 32.58 -3.42
C LYS A 22 43.32 32.55 -4.59
N ASN A 23 43.54 33.49 -5.51
CA ASN A 23 42.56 34.24 -6.32
C ASN A 23 42.05 33.58 -7.62
N PRO A 24 40.88 34.06 -8.12
CA PRO A 24 40.42 33.98 -9.50
C PRO A 24 40.77 35.27 -10.30
N PHE A 25 40.78 35.15 -11.63
CA PHE A 25 41.05 36.17 -12.68
C PHE A 25 42.52 36.38 -13.08
N ASP A 26 42.86 35.92 -14.30
CA ASP A 26 43.64 36.73 -15.24
C ASP A 26 43.24 36.40 -16.68
N ASP A 27 43.25 37.43 -17.51
CA ASP A 27 42.54 37.61 -18.78
C ASP A 27 43.35 37.21 -20.04
N SER A 28 42.61 37.20 -21.15
CA SER A 28 43.00 37.11 -22.56
C SER A 28 44.02 38.14 -23.09
N ASN A 29 44.76 37.76 -24.15
CA ASN A 29 45.06 38.53 -25.38
C ASN A 29 45.92 37.65 -26.35
N GLU A 30 45.48 37.38 -27.59
CA GLU A 30 45.95 38.00 -28.88
C GLU A 30 47.44 37.65 -29.20
N ASP A 31 47.91 37.25 -30.39
CA ASP A 31 47.44 37.24 -31.80
C ASP A 31 48.38 36.27 -32.61
N PRO A 32 48.61 36.34 -33.95
CA PRO A 32 48.36 35.26 -34.92
C PRO A 32 49.63 34.89 -35.74
N PHE A 33 49.56 33.94 -36.68
CA PHE A 33 50.58 33.67 -37.72
C PHE A 33 52.07 33.56 -37.27
N ASP A 34 52.56 32.33 -37.06
CA ASP A 34 53.99 32.05 -37.33
C ASP A 34 54.13 30.70 -38.07
N ASP A 35 54.22 30.82 -39.39
CA ASP A 35 54.56 29.76 -40.33
C ASP A 35 56.09 29.58 -40.35
N ARG A 36 56.59 28.62 -39.58
CA ARG A 36 57.95 28.09 -39.76
C ARG A 36 57.94 26.59 -39.51
N HIS A 37 57.62 25.84 -40.57
CA HIS A 37 58.38 24.66 -41.04
C HIS A 37 57.55 23.84 -42.06
N ALA A 38 57.55 24.34 -43.30
CA ALA A 38 57.76 23.61 -44.56
C ALA A 38 56.94 22.32 -44.90
N THR A 39 56.14 22.44 -45.96
CA THR A 39 55.85 21.42 -47.02
C THR A 39 57.13 21.09 -47.84
N PRO A 40 57.23 20.08 -48.76
CA PRO A 40 56.16 19.67 -49.71
C PRO A 40 56.23 18.23 -50.36
N LEU A 41 55.37 18.02 -51.39
CA LEU A 41 55.45 17.08 -52.55
C LEU A 41 55.02 15.60 -52.32
N GLN A 42 54.41 14.85 -53.26
CA GLN A 42 53.65 15.04 -54.52
C GLN A 42 53.12 13.63 -54.94
N ASP A 43 52.52 13.51 -56.15
CA ASP A 43 52.05 12.31 -56.88
C ASP A 43 50.55 11.95 -56.64
N ILE A 44 49.55 12.22 -57.51
CA ILE A 44 49.40 12.14 -58.99
C ILE A 44 49.77 10.72 -59.47
N GLU A 45 48.87 9.83 -59.91
CA GLU A 45 48.10 9.81 -61.18
C GLU A 45 47.44 8.40 -61.25
N THR A 46 46.26 8.10 -61.79
CA THR A 46 45.85 8.04 -63.21
C THR A 46 44.43 7.41 -63.22
N GLY A 47 43.42 7.95 -63.91
CA GLY A 47 43.05 7.58 -65.29
C GLY A 47 41.60 7.03 -65.29
N THR A 48 40.69 7.24 -66.25
CA THR A 48 40.81 7.69 -67.64
C THR A 48 39.39 8.08 -68.14
N THR A 49 39.27 9.28 -68.72
CA THR A 49 38.40 9.75 -69.82
C THR A 49 37.02 9.14 -70.11
N ALA A 50 35.99 10.00 -70.24
CA ALA A 50 35.31 10.26 -71.53
C ALA A 50 34.46 11.54 -71.48
N ARG A 51 34.70 12.43 -72.46
CA ARG A 51 33.95 13.65 -72.81
C ARG A 51 32.99 13.30 -73.94
N LEU A 52 31.74 13.77 -73.93
CA LEU A 52 31.12 14.56 -75.04
C LEU A 52 29.66 14.97 -74.71
N SER A 53 29.21 15.95 -75.46
CA SER A 53 28.27 17.02 -75.11
C SER A 53 26.80 16.80 -75.49
N SER A 54 25.96 17.63 -74.86
CA SER A 54 24.75 18.33 -75.35
C SER A 54 23.47 17.57 -75.74
N GLU A 55 22.42 18.00 -75.03
CA GLU A 55 21.08 18.34 -75.50
C GLU A 55 19.95 17.30 -75.57
N THR A 56 18.90 17.65 -74.81
CA THR A 56 17.45 17.41 -74.99
C THR A 56 16.78 16.19 -74.34
N GLN A 57 15.68 16.53 -73.64
CA GLN A 57 14.56 15.71 -73.15
C GLN A 57 14.81 14.83 -71.91
N GLN A 58 14.57 15.31 -70.68
CA GLN A 58 13.31 15.73 -70.04
C GLN A 58 12.45 14.54 -69.53
N ARG A 59 12.50 14.40 -68.19
CA ARG A 59 11.48 13.90 -67.25
C ARG A 59 11.16 12.40 -67.30
N ASP A 60 11.59 11.69 -66.25
CA ASP A 60 10.64 11.11 -65.29
C ASP A 60 11.29 10.62 -63.98
N ALA A 61 10.47 10.70 -62.93
CA ALA A 61 10.51 10.00 -61.63
C ALA A 61 11.64 10.32 -60.62
N VAL A 62 11.30 11.10 -59.57
CA VAL A 62 11.27 10.63 -58.16
C VAL A 62 10.29 11.53 -57.37
N ASP A 63 9.36 10.87 -56.67
CA ASP A 63 8.33 11.41 -55.78
C ASP A 63 8.90 12.22 -54.58
N GLN A 64 8.25 13.35 -54.25
CA GLN A 64 7.41 13.51 -53.05
C GLN A 64 6.99 14.98 -52.79
N SER A 65 5.71 15.11 -52.46
CA SER A 65 5.03 16.20 -51.72
C SER A 65 4.40 17.38 -52.48
N SER A 66 3.07 17.50 -52.29
CA SER A 66 2.15 18.60 -52.64
C SER A 66 1.75 18.76 -54.11
N PHE A 67 0.89 17.87 -54.61
CA PHE A 67 0.08 18.21 -55.79
C PHE A 67 -0.90 19.35 -55.42
N PRO A 68 -0.81 20.55 -56.02
CA PRO A 68 -1.88 21.53 -55.90
C PRO A 68 -3.17 20.93 -56.46
N SER A 69 -4.31 21.15 -55.82
CA SER A 69 -5.60 20.73 -56.35
C SER A 69 -5.77 21.27 -57.79
N GLU A 70 -6.46 20.55 -58.66
CA GLU A 70 -6.63 20.91 -60.08
C GLU A 70 -7.10 22.37 -60.26
N GLU A 71 -7.92 22.86 -59.32
CA GLU A 71 -8.32 24.26 -59.20
C GLU A 71 -7.14 25.24 -59.05
N SER A 72 -6.17 24.94 -58.17
CA SER A 72 -4.98 25.74 -57.93
C SER A 72 -4.03 25.69 -59.13
N ARG A 73 -3.93 24.54 -59.80
CA ARG A 73 -3.12 24.41 -61.02
C ARG A 73 -3.66 25.30 -62.14
N ILE A 74 -4.97 25.28 -62.40
CA ILE A 74 -5.59 26.11 -63.45
C ILE A 74 -5.40 27.61 -63.16
N ILE A 75 -5.56 28.05 -61.90
CA ILE A 75 -5.35 29.45 -61.53
C ILE A 75 -3.89 29.87 -61.77
N GLU A 76 -2.95 29.02 -61.35
CA GLU A 76 -1.52 29.28 -61.48
C GLU A 76 -1.06 29.28 -62.93
N ASP A 77 -1.61 28.40 -63.77
CA ASP A 77 -1.33 28.37 -65.20
C ASP A 77 -1.87 29.61 -65.94
N ILE A 78 -3.00 30.18 -65.49
CA ILE A 78 -3.50 31.46 -66.03
C ILE A 78 -2.58 32.62 -65.61
N ARG A 79 -2.15 32.65 -64.33
CA ARG A 79 -1.26 33.71 -63.82
C ARG A 79 0.08 33.73 -64.51
N ASN A 80 0.64 32.55 -64.79
CA ASN A 80 1.91 32.41 -65.48
C ASN A 80 1.77 32.39 -67.02
N GLU A 81 0.58 32.71 -67.54
CA GLU A 81 0.27 32.77 -68.98
C GLU A 81 0.56 31.48 -69.76
N ARG A 82 0.52 30.33 -69.06
CA ARG A 82 0.78 28.99 -69.62
C ARG A 82 -0.43 28.36 -70.29
N LEU A 83 -1.62 28.94 -70.11
CA LEU A 83 -2.86 28.51 -70.75
C LEU A 83 -3.17 29.39 -71.96
N SER A 84 -3.25 28.78 -73.15
CA SER A 84 -3.70 29.42 -74.39
C SER A 84 -5.18 29.14 -74.66
N CYS A 85 -5.88 30.12 -75.22
CA CYS A 85 -7.27 29.96 -75.65
C CYS A 85 -7.32 29.04 -76.88
N GLU A 86 -7.98 27.88 -76.80
CA GLU A 86 -8.08 26.90 -77.90
C GLU A 86 -8.73 27.45 -79.20
N ILE A 87 -9.32 28.66 -79.16
CA ILE A 87 -10.03 29.27 -80.31
C ILE A 87 -9.16 30.31 -81.02
N CYS A 88 -8.51 31.22 -80.27
CA CYS A 88 -7.70 32.30 -80.84
C CYS A 88 -6.20 32.12 -80.62
N LEU A 89 -5.79 31.07 -79.92
CA LEU A 89 -4.41 30.71 -79.55
C LEU A 89 -3.67 31.74 -78.69
N GLU A 90 -4.27 32.91 -78.41
CA GLU A 90 -3.73 33.88 -77.47
C GLU A 90 -3.72 33.36 -76.01
N PRO A 91 -2.74 33.78 -75.18
CA PRO A 91 -2.73 33.49 -73.75
C PRO A 91 -3.99 33.98 -73.04
N VAL A 92 -4.57 33.12 -72.20
CA VAL A 92 -5.68 33.46 -71.32
C VAL A 92 -5.14 34.25 -70.13
N ARG A 93 -5.64 35.48 -69.93
CA ARG A 93 -5.21 36.36 -68.84
C ARG A 93 -6.39 36.97 -68.10
N PHE A 94 -6.18 37.29 -66.82
CA PHE A 94 -7.15 38.05 -66.03
C PHE A 94 -7.06 39.54 -66.38
N ALA A 95 -8.05 40.07 -67.11
CA ALA A 95 -8.12 41.49 -67.45
C ALA A 95 -9.52 42.07 -67.16
N LYS A 96 -9.57 43.37 -66.88
CA LYS A 96 -10.77 44.10 -66.40
C LYS A 96 -11.99 44.01 -67.33
N ASP A 97 -11.77 43.74 -68.62
CA ASP A 97 -12.83 43.63 -69.65
C ASP A 97 -12.83 42.28 -70.40
N ARG A 98 -12.07 41.29 -69.93
CA ARG A 98 -11.98 39.96 -70.56
C ARG A 98 -12.56 38.89 -69.63
N TYR A 99 -13.86 38.63 -69.77
CA TYR A 99 -14.49 37.49 -69.10
C TYR A 99 -13.89 36.17 -69.60
N LEU A 100 -13.73 35.22 -68.68
CA LEU A 100 -13.29 33.88 -69.00
C LEU A 100 -14.48 32.92 -68.93
N TRP A 101 -14.55 32.01 -69.87
CA TRP A 101 -15.49 30.90 -69.86
C TRP A 101 -14.74 29.61 -69.55
N ASN A 102 -15.36 28.71 -68.78
CA ASN A 102 -14.86 27.35 -68.59
C ASN A 102 -15.88 26.28 -68.92
N CYS A 103 -15.44 25.21 -69.57
CA CYS A 103 -16.28 24.04 -69.75
C CYS A 103 -16.53 23.34 -68.42
N LYS A 104 -17.77 22.93 -68.15
CA LYS A 104 -18.09 22.18 -66.93
C LYS A 104 -17.65 20.72 -66.98
N SER A 105 -17.36 20.21 -68.18
CA SER A 105 -16.98 18.82 -68.39
C SER A 105 -15.47 18.60 -68.38
N CYS A 106 -14.72 19.37 -69.17
CA CYS A 106 -13.26 19.20 -69.30
C CYS A 106 -12.45 20.34 -68.66
N HIS A 107 -13.12 21.32 -68.06
CA HIS A 107 -12.50 22.44 -67.35
C HIS A 107 -11.54 23.32 -68.18
N VAL A 108 -11.54 23.20 -69.51
CA VAL A 108 -10.82 24.14 -70.39
C VAL A 108 -11.28 25.56 -70.15
N VAL A 109 -10.34 26.51 -70.14
CA VAL A 109 -10.61 27.93 -69.98
C VAL A 109 -10.32 28.66 -71.29
N THR A 110 -11.26 29.47 -71.75
CA THR A 110 -11.12 30.28 -72.98
C THR A 110 -11.66 31.69 -72.75
N HIS A 111 -11.28 32.64 -73.61
CA HIS A 111 -11.91 33.95 -73.62
C HIS A 111 -13.41 33.83 -73.91
N HIS A 112 -14.25 34.44 -73.08
CA HIS A 112 -15.72 34.38 -73.24
C HIS A 112 -16.17 34.89 -74.62
N ARG A 113 -15.54 35.95 -75.14
CA ARG A 113 -15.81 36.48 -76.49
C ARG A 113 -15.52 35.45 -77.58
N CYS A 114 -14.40 34.74 -77.47
CA CYS A 114 -14.05 33.67 -78.40
C CYS A 114 -15.06 32.53 -78.33
N THR A 115 -15.45 32.10 -77.13
CA THR A 115 -16.47 31.06 -76.94
C THR A 115 -17.83 31.49 -77.50
N LEU A 116 -18.21 32.75 -77.35
CA LEU A 116 -19.47 33.28 -77.85
C LEU A 116 -19.52 33.33 -79.38
N LEU A 117 -18.41 33.67 -80.03
CA LEU A 117 -18.28 33.58 -81.50
C LEU A 117 -18.28 32.13 -81.97
N TRP A 118 -17.58 31.24 -81.27
CA TRP A 118 -17.54 29.81 -81.57
C TRP A 118 -18.92 29.15 -81.50
N ALA A 119 -19.68 29.46 -80.43
CA ALA A 119 -21.04 28.96 -80.25
C ALA A 119 -22.01 29.44 -81.36
N LYS A 120 -21.82 30.66 -81.87
CA LYS A 120 -22.60 31.19 -83.01
C LYS A 120 -22.21 30.54 -84.34
N ALA A 121 -20.92 30.26 -84.54
CA ALA A 121 -20.41 29.70 -85.79
C ALA A 121 -20.69 28.20 -85.96
N LYS A 122 -20.82 27.44 -84.87
CA LYS A 122 -21.04 25.98 -84.90
C LYS A 122 -22.22 25.52 -84.02
N PRO A 123 -23.47 25.88 -84.37
CA PRO A 123 -24.65 25.38 -83.68
C PRO A 123 -24.89 23.89 -83.96
N VAL A 124 -25.41 23.16 -82.97
CA VAL A 124 -25.82 21.76 -83.08
C VAL A 124 -27.36 21.69 -83.04
N GLY A 125 -27.98 21.48 -84.21
CA GLY A 125 -29.44 21.35 -84.36
C GLY A 125 -30.22 22.67 -84.34
N ARG A 126 -31.55 22.60 -84.13
CA ARG A 126 -32.46 23.78 -84.05
C ARG A 126 -32.49 24.48 -82.68
N THR A 127 -31.80 23.93 -81.69
CA THR A 127 -31.69 24.47 -80.32
C THR A 127 -30.39 25.27 -80.15
N LEU A 128 -30.32 26.19 -79.19
CA LEU A 128 -29.13 26.99 -78.81
C LEU A 128 -27.97 26.15 -78.20
N ALA A 129 -27.71 24.97 -78.77
CA ALA A 129 -26.69 24.04 -78.35
C ALA A 129 -25.44 24.15 -79.24
N TRP A 130 -24.25 23.98 -78.67
CA TRP A 130 -22.97 24.11 -79.37
C TRP A 130 -21.92 23.18 -78.74
N LYS A 131 -20.86 22.82 -79.46
CA LYS A 131 -19.80 21.93 -78.96
C LYS A 131 -18.66 22.71 -78.29
N CYS A 132 -18.21 22.23 -77.12
CA CYS A 132 -16.98 22.73 -76.50
C CYS A 132 -15.78 22.58 -77.47
N PRO A 133 -14.92 23.61 -77.62
CA PRO A 133 -13.80 23.57 -78.57
C PRO A 133 -12.75 22.50 -78.26
N LYS A 134 -12.69 22.01 -77.00
CA LYS A 134 -11.69 21.02 -76.57
C LYS A 134 -12.22 19.60 -76.46
N CYS A 135 -13.31 19.39 -75.71
CA CYS A 135 -13.84 18.04 -75.46
C CYS A 135 -15.05 17.67 -76.30
N GLU A 136 -15.49 18.56 -77.21
CA GLU A 136 -16.67 18.40 -78.06
C GLU A 136 -18.01 18.17 -77.35
N ASN A 137 -18.07 18.19 -76.01
CA ASN A 137 -19.33 18.04 -75.28
C ASN A 137 -20.33 19.13 -75.69
N ILE A 138 -21.58 18.71 -75.88
CA ILE A 138 -22.68 19.57 -76.30
C ILE A 138 -23.17 20.40 -75.11
N GLU A 139 -22.88 21.70 -75.15
CA GLU A 139 -23.37 22.71 -74.23
C GLU A 139 -24.74 23.21 -74.72
N ARG A 140 -25.79 23.04 -73.92
CA ARG A 140 -27.19 23.34 -74.32
C ARG A 140 -27.62 24.79 -74.08
N SER A 141 -26.68 25.66 -73.72
CA SER A 141 -26.96 27.06 -73.40
C SER A 141 -25.90 27.98 -73.99
N SER A 142 -26.32 29.18 -74.41
CA SER A 142 -25.39 30.21 -74.90
C SER A 142 -24.30 30.53 -73.85
N PRO A 143 -23.02 30.69 -74.26
CA PRO A 143 -21.92 31.00 -73.34
C PRO A 143 -22.20 32.30 -72.57
N LYS A 144 -22.29 32.21 -71.24
CA LYS A 144 -22.49 33.38 -70.36
C LYS A 144 -21.16 33.76 -69.69
N GLY A 145 -20.86 35.05 -69.61
CA GLY A 145 -19.72 35.60 -68.88
C GLY A 145 -20.03 35.60 -67.38
N LYS A 146 -19.95 34.43 -66.74
CA LYS A 146 -20.30 34.23 -65.32
C LYS A 146 -19.08 33.82 -64.51
N CYS A 147 -19.21 33.86 -63.17
CA CYS A 147 -18.28 33.23 -62.22
C CYS A 147 -17.89 31.81 -62.67
N TRP A 148 -16.78 31.29 -62.15
CA TRP A 148 -16.41 29.87 -62.31
C TRP A 148 -17.53 28.88 -61.94
N CYS A 149 -18.43 29.28 -61.05
CA CYS A 149 -19.58 28.52 -60.59
C CYS A 149 -20.83 28.54 -61.51
N GLY A 150 -20.90 29.45 -62.49
CA GLY A 150 -22.06 29.66 -63.36
C GLY A 150 -23.30 30.36 -62.75
N LYS A 151 -23.23 30.88 -61.52
CA LYS A 151 -24.37 31.55 -60.85
C LYS A 151 -24.50 33.04 -61.17
N GLY A 152 -23.48 33.86 -60.88
CA GLY A 152 -23.54 35.32 -61.01
C GLY A 152 -22.47 35.93 -61.92
N SER A 153 -22.46 37.26 -62.01
CA SER A 153 -21.40 38.03 -62.69
C SER A 153 -20.08 37.89 -61.94
N PRO A 154 -18.95 37.72 -62.63
CA PRO A 154 -17.66 37.52 -61.98
C PRO A 154 -17.10 38.84 -61.42
N LEU A 155 -16.36 38.76 -60.30
CA LEU A 155 -15.56 39.87 -59.80
C LEU A 155 -14.16 39.85 -60.41
N HIS A 156 -13.75 40.98 -61.00
CA HIS A 156 -12.41 41.14 -61.57
C HIS A 156 -11.34 41.42 -60.50
N ASN A 157 -11.68 42.15 -59.43
CA ASN A 157 -10.74 42.58 -58.39
C ASN A 157 -10.72 41.64 -57.17
N HIS A 158 -11.10 40.37 -57.32
CA HIS A 158 -11.06 39.44 -56.18
C HIS A 158 -9.59 39.20 -55.77
N PRO A 159 -9.21 39.44 -54.50
CA PRO A 159 -7.80 39.51 -54.08
C PRO A 159 -7.02 38.21 -54.29
N THR A 160 -7.71 37.07 -54.33
CA THR A 160 -7.07 35.74 -54.41
C THR A 160 -7.44 34.90 -55.64
N ILE A 161 -8.63 35.05 -56.24
CA ILE A 161 -9.14 34.21 -57.34
C ILE A 161 -9.95 35.09 -58.30
N PRO A 162 -9.35 35.65 -59.36
CA PRO A 162 -10.10 36.44 -60.32
C PRO A 162 -11.15 35.58 -61.04
N ASN A 163 -12.24 36.21 -61.50
CA ASN A 163 -13.41 35.53 -62.09
C ASN A 163 -14.26 34.68 -61.10
N ALA A 164 -14.06 34.89 -59.78
CA ALA A 164 -14.87 34.33 -58.70
C ALA A 164 -16.23 35.05 -58.51
N CYS A 165 -17.10 34.51 -57.65
CA CYS A 165 -18.37 35.14 -57.28
C CYS A 165 -18.17 36.33 -56.34
N PHE A 166 -19.16 37.23 -56.30
CA PHE A 166 -19.28 38.23 -55.23
C PHE A 166 -19.36 37.60 -53.83
N ASP A 167 -20.15 36.54 -53.67
CA ASP A 167 -20.36 35.86 -52.37
C ASP A 167 -19.13 35.07 -51.85
N GLY A 168 -18.02 35.07 -52.60
CA GLY A 168 -16.79 34.35 -52.26
C GLY A 168 -16.85 32.82 -52.36
N VAL A 169 -18.02 32.20 -52.16
CA VAL A 169 -18.23 30.73 -52.14
C VAL A 169 -18.81 30.22 -53.47
N CYS A 170 -18.37 29.04 -53.94
CA CYS A 170 -18.83 28.46 -55.20
C CYS A 170 -20.33 28.15 -55.19
N GLY A 171 -20.80 27.43 -54.15
CA GLY A 171 -22.19 27.07 -53.94
C GLY A 171 -22.82 26.20 -55.05
N SER A 172 -22.05 25.76 -56.06
CA SER A 172 -22.53 24.86 -57.12
C SER A 172 -23.25 23.67 -56.48
N ARG A 173 -24.40 23.25 -57.03
CA ARG A 173 -25.21 22.15 -56.49
C ARG A 173 -25.11 20.94 -57.42
N SER A 174 -24.74 19.78 -56.88
CA SER A 174 -24.77 18.51 -57.60
C SER A 174 -25.10 17.36 -56.65
N LYS A 175 -25.20 16.15 -57.18
CA LYS A 175 -25.26 14.93 -56.39
C LYS A 175 -23.85 14.59 -55.90
N CYS A 176 -23.70 14.28 -54.62
CA CYS A 176 -22.46 13.68 -54.12
C CYS A 176 -22.32 12.24 -54.67
N ALA A 177 -21.17 11.59 -54.42
CA ALA A 177 -20.95 10.19 -54.80
C ALA A 177 -22.03 9.22 -54.26
N HIS A 178 -22.75 9.61 -53.20
CA HIS A 178 -23.86 8.86 -52.61
C HIS A 178 -25.25 9.27 -53.14
N GLY A 179 -25.34 10.04 -54.24
CA GLY A 179 -26.61 10.39 -54.89
C GLY A 179 -27.40 11.55 -54.24
N ASN A 180 -27.00 12.04 -53.07
CA ASN A 180 -27.69 13.13 -52.36
C ASN A 180 -27.33 14.51 -52.90
N LYS A 181 -28.31 15.40 -53.00
CA LYS A 181 -28.10 16.81 -53.38
C LYS A 181 -27.23 17.51 -52.33
N SER A 182 -26.11 18.08 -52.75
CA SER A 182 -25.17 18.82 -51.88
C SER A 182 -24.58 20.01 -52.64
N SER A 183 -24.02 20.98 -51.90
CA SER A 183 -23.46 22.20 -52.46
C SER A 183 -21.98 22.36 -52.12
N CYS A 184 -21.17 22.79 -53.10
CA CYS A 184 -19.76 23.09 -52.90
C CYS A 184 -19.58 24.27 -51.92
N ARG A 185 -18.84 24.05 -50.83
CA ARG A 185 -18.54 25.05 -49.79
C ARG A 185 -17.19 25.76 -49.97
N LYS A 186 -16.40 25.36 -50.97
CA LYS A 186 -15.12 26.01 -51.29
C LYS A 186 -15.30 27.41 -51.87
N PRO A 187 -14.26 28.26 -51.79
CA PRO A 187 -14.22 29.51 -52.57
C PRO A 187 -14.51 29.25 -54.05
N CYS A 188 -15.12 30.21 -54.75
CA CYS A 188 -15.43 30.04 -56.17
C CYS A 188 -14.16 29.75 -56.98
N HIS A 189 -14.09 28.59 -57.63
CA HIS A 189 -12.86 28.04 -58.18
C HIS A 189 -13.07 27.47 -59.60
N PRO A 190 -12.07 27.51 -60.49
CA PRO A 190 -12.08 26.72 -61.72
C PRO A 190 -11.88 25.23 -61.39
N GLY A 191 -12.32 24.33 -62.26
CA GLY A 191 -12.19 22.88 -62.05
C GLY A 191 -13.37 22.20 -61.32
N PRO A 192 -13.25 20.90 -61.01
CA PRO A 192 -14.35 20.09 -60.50
C PRO A 192 -14.69 20.44 -59.04
N CYS A 193 -15.97 20.64 -58.75
CA CYS A 193 -16.45 20.86 -57.39
C CYS A 193 -16.37 19.56 -56.57
N LYS A 194 -15.77 19.63 -55.37
CA LYS A 194 -15.86 18.54 -54.38
C LYS A 194 -17.11 18.75 -53.52
N TYR A 195 -17.97 17.73 -53.50
CA TYR A 195 -19.26 17.75 -52.82
C TYR A 195 -19.21 16.92 -51.54
N GLU A 196 -19.00 17.58 -50.40
CA GLU A 196 -18.99 16.92 -49.10
C GLU A 196 -20.42 16.57 -48.66
N CYS A 197 -20.69 15.29 -48.42
CA CYS A 197 -21.99 14.81 -47.97
C CYS A 197 -22.02 14.70 -46.44
N GLY A 198 -23.00 15.33 -45.79
CA GLY A 198 -23.13 15.35 -44.32
C GLY A 198 -23.37 13.99 -43.65
N ARG A 199 -23.63 12.90 -44.39
CA ARG A 199 -23.60 11.54 -43.82
C ARG A 199 -22.18 11.03 -43.50
N CYS A 200 -21.14 11.72 -43.96
CA CYS A 200 -19.74 11.42 -43.63
C CYS A 200 -19.17 12.36 -42.54
N ALA A 201 -19.99 13.25 -41.95
CA ALA A 201 -19.57 14.16 -40.88
C ALA A 201 -19.68 13.56 -39.46
N ASN A 202 -20.21 12.33 -39.34
CA ASN A 202 -20.43 11.65 -38.06
C ASN A 202 -19.36 10.62 -37.69
N ASP A 203 -18.39 10.33 -38.56
CA ASP A 203 -17.12 9.82 -38.06
C ASP A 203 -16.32 11.01 -37.56
N ARG A 204 -16.28 11.15 -36.23
CA ARG A 204 -15.37 12.05 -35.54
C ARG A 204 -13.96 11.85 -36.12
N LEU A 205 -13.48 12.81 -36.92
CA LEU A 205 -12.04 13.09 -36.91
C LEU A 205 -11.66 13.20 -35.43
N PRO A 206 -10.66 12.47 -34.93
CA PRO A 206 -10.26 12.61 -33.55
C PRO A 206 -9.89 14.07 -33.37
N ASN A 207 -10.71 14.77 -32.59
CA ASN A 207 -10.44 16.12 -32.13
C ASN A 207 -8.95 16.14 -31.73
N PRO A 208 -8.11 17.04 -32.28
CA PRO A 208 -6.70 17.09 -31.89
C PRO A 208 -6.66 17.07 -30.37
N GLN A 209 -6.01 16.04 -29.82
CA GLN A 209 -6.04 15.81 -28.37
C GLN A 209 -5.63 17.11 -27.70
N ASN A 210 -6.47 17.62 -26.80
CA ASN A 210 -6.23 18.88 -26.14
C ASN A 210 -5.03 18.75 -25.17
N MET A 211 -3.82 18.90 -25.71
CA MET A 211 -2.54 18.80 -24.99
C MET A 211 -2.38 19.87 -23.90
N SER A 212 -3.24 20.90 -23.87
CA SER A 212 -3.18 21.91 -22.80
C SER A 212 -3.58 21.32 -21.43
N THR A 213 -4.47 20.31 -21.44
CA THR A 213 -4.95 19.66 -20.21
C THR A 213 -4.08 18.47 -19.82
N VAL A 214 -3.93 18.24 -18.51
CA VAL A 214 -3.26 17.06 -17.93
C VAL A 214 -3.87 15.77 -18.49
N TRP A 215 -5.19 15.71 -18.60
CA TRP A 215 -5.91 14.56 -19.12
C TRP A 215 -5.68 14.33 -20.62
N GLY A 216 -5.57 15.40 -21.41
CA GLY A 216 -5.24 15.30 -22.84
C GLY A 216 -3.83 14.77 -23.09
N ARG A 217 -2.85 15.17 -22.26
CA ARG A 217 -1.47 14.62 -22.28
C ARG A 217 -1.39 13.19 -21.78
N PHE A 218 -2.20 12.82 -20.78
CA PHE A 218 -2.30 11.43 -20.35
C PHE A 218 -2.86 10.52 -21.46
N LYS A 219 -3.90 10.99 -22.16
CA LYS A 219 -4.56 10.24 -23.25
C LYS A 219 -3.72 10.16 -24.54
N SER A 220 -2.73 11.04 -24.71
CA SER A 220 -1.84 11.04 -25.88
C SER A 220 -0.72 10.03 -25.81
N LYS A 221 -0.30 9.66 -24.59
CA LYS A 221 0.56 8.50 -24.42
C LYS A 221 -0.25 7.25 -24.76
N ARG A 222 0.11 6.56 -25.86
CA ARG A 222 -0.34 5.20 -26.19
C ARG A 222 0.22 4.21 -25.18
N LEU A 223 -0.23 4.33 -23.94
CA LEU A 223 0.00 3.33 -22.92
C LEU A 223 -0.84 2.11 -23.30
N ASN A 224 -0.19 0.95 -23.42
CA ASN A 224 -0.89 -0.30 -23.70
C ASN A 224 -1.73 -0.64 -22.46
N PHE A 225 -2.98 -0.16 -22.44
CA PHE A 225 -3.86 -0.19 -21.28
C PHE A 225 -4.00 -1.62 -20.74
N CYS A 226 -4.07 -2.61 -21.63
CA CYS A 226 -4.09 -4.02 -21.27
C CYS A 226 -2.86 -4.43 -20.45
N THR A 227 -1.65 -4.06 -20.89
CA THR A 227 -0.41 -4.37 -20.17
C THR A 227 -0.36 -3.70 -18.80
N ILE A 228 -0.77 -2.43 -18.70
CA ILE A 228 -0.81 -1.72 -17.41
C ILE A 228 -1.83 -2.36 -16.49
N PHE A 229 -3.03 -2.62 -17.00
CA PHE A 229 -4.10 -3.25 -16.24
C PHE A 229 -3.68 -4.63 -15.73
N CYS A 230 -3.09 -5.48 -16.57
CA CYS A 230 -2.58 -6.79 -16.15
C CYS A 230 -1.48 -6.67 -15.09
N LYS A 231 -0.53 -5.75 -15.24
CA LYS A 231 0.51 -5.49 -14.23
C LYS A 231 -0.10 -4.99 -12.91
N SER A 232 -1.05 -4.07 -12.97
CA SER A 232 -1.75 -3.56 -11.80
C SER A 232 -2.55 -4.65 -11.08
N MET A 233 -3.23 -5.53 -11.83
CA MET A 233 -3.96 -6.66 -11.24
C MET A 233 -3.02 -7.68 -10.59
N LEU A 234 -1.87 -7.98 -11.20
CA LEU A 234 -0.85 -8.83 -10.61
C LEU A 234 -0.31 -8.23 -9.30
N ILE A 235 0.00 -6.93 -9.31
CA ILE A 235 0.47 -6.20 -8.12
C ILE A 235 -0.59 -6.25 -7.02
N LEU A 236 -1.87 -5.97 -7.34
CA LEU A 236 -2.97 -6.04 -6.38
C LEU A 236 -3.14 -7.45 -5.80
N ALA A 237 -3.03 -8.49 -6.63
CA ALA A 237 -3.10 -9.88 -6.16
C ALA A 237 -1.94 -10.23 -5.21
N LEU A 238 -0.72 -9.80 -5.53
CA LEU A 238 0.46 -10.00 -4.67
C LEU A 238 0.32 -9.25 -3.34
N PHE A 239 -0.09 -7.98 -3.36
CA PHE A 239 -0.34 -7.21 -2.14
C PHE A 239 -1.50 -7.80 -1.32
N GLY A 240 -2.55 -8.29 -1.97
CA GLY A 240 -3.65 -9.00 -1.30
C GLY A 240 -3.17 -10.28 -0.61
N GLY A 241 -2.30 -11.04 -1.27
CA GLY A 241 -1.64 -12.22 -0.68
C GLY A 241 -0.78 -11.86 0.53
N ILE A 242 0.08 -10.84 0.40
CA ILE A 242 0.93 -10.34 1.49
C ILE A 242 0.07 -9.86 2.68
N TYR A 243 -0.98 -9.08 2.42
CA TYR A 243 -1.88 -8.59 3.47
C TYR A 243 -2.61 -9.73 4.19
N THR A 244 -3.07 -10.73 3.43
CA THR A 244 -3.70 -11.93 3.99
C THR A 244 -2.71 -12.69 4.88
N TYR A 245 -1.48 -12.89 4.40
CA TYR A 245 -0.42 -13.51 5.16
C TYR A 245 -0.11 -12.74 6.46
N ILE A 246 0.08 -11.42 6.40
CA ILE A 246 0.31 -10.56 7.58
C ILE A 246 -0.82 -10.73 8.60
N THR A 247 -2.06 -10.80 8.13
CA THR A 247 -3.21 -11.02 9.01
C THR A 247 -3.14 -12.36 9.74
N PHE A 248 -2.72 -13.43 9.05
CA PHE A 248 -2.52 -14.74 9.67
C PHE A 248 -1.32 -14.77 10.60
N HIS A 249 -0.19 -14.20 10.19
CA HIS A 249 1.01 -14.02 11.00
C HIS A 249 0.67 -13.35 12.34
N ILE A 250 -0.01 -12.20 12.30
CA ILE A 250 -0.46 -11.49 13.50
C ILE A 250 -1.36 -12.40 14.36
N LYS A 251 -2.32 -13.10 13.78
CA LYS A 251 -3.20 -14.02 14.53
C LYS A 251 -2.46 -15.17 15.18
N TRP A 252 -1.53 -15.82 14.49
CA TRP A 252 -0.76 -16.94 15.03
C TRP A 252 0.11 -16.53 16.22
N HIS A 253 0.68 -15.33 16.18
CA HIS A 253 1.50 -14.80 17.28
C HIS A 253 0.68 -14.20 18.43
N THR A 254 -0.53 -13.70 18.18
CA THR A 254 -1.38 -13.04 19.20
C THR A 254 -2.49 -13.92 19.78
N GLN A 255 -2.84 -15.03 19.14
CA GLN A 255 -3.92 -15.93 19.56
C GLN A 255 -3.42 -17.38 19.74
N PRO A 256 -2.40 -17.62 20.61
CA PRO A 256 -1.86 -18.96 20.81
C PRO A 256 -2.89 -19.94 21.38
N TYR A 257 -3.95 -19.47 22.04
CA TYR A 257 -5.07 -20.32 22.48
C TYR A 257 -5.87 -20.92 21.31
N LEU A 258 -5.86 -20.31 20.12
CA LEU A 258 -6.46 -20.89 18.90
C LEU A 258 -5.47 -21.74 18.10
N TYR A 259 -4.18 -21.39 18.18
CA TYR A 259 -3.11 -22.03 17.40
C TYR A 259 -1.96 -22.53 18.30
N PRO A 260 -2.23 -23.40 19.30
CA PRO A 260 -1.25 -23.79 20.30
C PRO A 260 -0.02 -24.49 19.69
N ARG A 261 -0.22 -25.24 18.62
CA ARG A 261 0.86 -25.97 17.91
C ARG A 261 1.74 -25.07 17.07
N PHE A 262 1.36 -23.81 16.84
CA PHE A 262 2.11 -22.93 15.97
C PHE A 262 3.52 -22.66 16.52
N LYS A 263 3.62 -22.25 17.79
CA LYS A 263 4.91 -21.95 18.41
C LYS A 263 5.80 -23.15 18.71
N GLY A 264 5.22 -24.35 18.82
CA GLY A 264 5.98 -25.57 19.07
C GLY A 264 6.77 -26.12 17.87
N GLY A 265 6.57 -25.59 16.66
CA GLY A 265 7.35 -26.05 15.50
C GLY A 265 7.05 -25.36 14.16
N LEU A 266 5.86 -24.80 13.96
CA LEU A 266 5.53 -24.09 12.72
C LEU A 266 6.10 -22.66 12.69
N SER A 267 6.33 -22.03 13.84
CA SER A 267 6.92 -20.70 13.93
C SER A 267 8.34 -20.66 13.37
N PHE A 268 9.14 -21.71 13.58
CA PHE A 268 10.49 -21.82 13.00
C PHE A 268 10.44 -21.88 11.47
N VAL A 269 9.51 -22.64 10.92
CA VAL A 269 9.30 -22.72 9.47
C VAL A 269 8.81 -21.38 8.90
N GLU A 270 7.92 -20.70 9.61
CA GLU A 270 7.48 -19.35 9.25
C GLU A 270 8.65 -18.37 9.24
N GLU A 271 9.49 -18.38 10.28
CA GLU A 271 10.65 -17.49 10.41
C GLU A 271 11.67 -17.73 9.29
N LEU A 272 11.96 -18.99 8.95
CA LEU A 272 12.81 -19.33 7.81
C LEU A 272 12.22 -18.83 6.49
N CYS A 273 10.91 -19.04 6.28
CA CYS A 273 10.21 -18.52 5.10
C CYS A 273 10.26 -16.99 5.04
N LEU A 274 10.05 -16.29 6.17
CA LEU A 274 10.14 -14.84 6.28
C LEU A 274 11.54 -14.32 5.99
N LEU A 275 12.57 -15.02 6.46
CA LEU A 275 13.97 -14.71 6.18
C LEU A 275 14.26 -14.84 4.69
N VAL A 276 13.87 -15.95 4.06
CA VAL A 276 14.03 -16.15 2.62
C VAL A 276 13.27 -15.08 1.84
N VAL A 277 12.00 -14.84 2.16
CA VAL A 277 11.18 -13.79 1.54
C VAL A 277 11.82 -12.41 1.74
N GLY A 278 12.36 -12.11 2.92
CA GLY A 278 13.06 -10.87 3.22
C GLY A 278 14.29 -10.68 2.32
N ILE A 279 15.14 -11.72 2.20
CA ILE A 279 16.34 -11.72 1.34
C ILE A 279 15.98 -11.39 -0.11
N PHE A 280 14.83 -11.83 -0.62
CA PHE A 280 14.36 -11.45 -1.95
C PHE A 280 13.62 -10.10 -1.99
N TYR A 281 12.79 -9.80 -1.00
CA TYR A 281 11.96 -8.61 -0.96
C TYR A 281 12.79 -7.33 -0.88
N PHE A 282 13.84 -7.31 -0.07
CA PHE A 282 14.69 -6.11 0.09
C PHE A 282 15.40 -5.69 -1.21
N PRO A 283 16.19 -6.56 -1.88
CA PRO A 283 16.90 -6.17 -3.10
C PRO A 283 15.96 -6.00 -4.29
N PHE A 284 15.04 -6.95 -4.53
CA PHE A 284 14.17 -6.89 -5.70
C PHE A 284 13.06 -5.85 -5.54
N GLY A 285 12.46 -5.76 -4.37
CA GLY A 285 11.47 -4.73 -4.04
C GLY A 285 12.09 -3.34 -4.00
N GLY A 286 13.29 -3.19 -3.40
CA GLY A 286 14.03 -1.93 -3.42
C GLY A 286 14.38 -1.47 -4.84
N LEU A 287 14.91 -2.37 -5.68
CA LEU A 287 15.20 -2.06 -7.09
C LEU A 287 13.94 -1.71 -7.88
N TYR A 288 12.83 -2.43 -7.62
CA TYR A 288 11.53 -2.13 -8.22
C TYR A 288 11.02 -0.74 -7.79
N CYS A 289 11.11 -0.38 -6.51
CA CYS A 289 10.75 0.94 -6.01
C CYS A 289 11.59 2.03 -6.66
N ILE A 290 12.92 1.85 -6.79
CA ILE A 290 13.81 2.80 -7.48
C ILE A 290 13.39 2.98 -8.94
N ASN A 291 13.08 1.88 -9.64
CA ASN A 291 12.62 1.93 -11.03
C ASN A 291 11.23 2.61 -11.17
N CYS A 292 10.29 2.29 -10.28
CA CYS A 292 8.99 2.96 -10.24
C CYS A 292 9.10 4.44 -9.92
N LEU A 293 10.03 4.83 -9.04
CA LEU A 293 10.30 6.23 -8.73
C LEU A 293 10.94 6.94 -9.92
N SER A 294 11.97 6.37 -10.54
CA SER A 294 12.66 7.03 -11.65
C SER A 294 11.74 7.21 -12.86
N GLU A 295 11.00 6.18 -13.26
CA GLU A 295 10.06 6.23 -14.39
C GLU A 295 8.78 6.99 -14.05
N GLY A 296 8.25 6.81 -12.84
CA GLY A 296 7.08 7.54 -12.34
C GLY A 296 7.35 9.03 -12.27
N THR A 297 8.49 9.44 -11.71
CA THR A 297 8.84 10.87 -11.61
C THR A 297 9.04 11.49 -12.99
N LYS A 298 9.69 10.80 -13.93
CA LYS A 298 9.79 11.26 -15.34
C LYS A 298 8.40 11.43 -15.96
N PHE A 299 7.52 10.44 -15.80
CA PHE A 299 6.15 10.48 -16.33
C PHE A 299 5.34 11.64 -15.73
N PHE A 300 5.39 11.82 -14.40
CA PHE A 300 4.71 12.93 -13.72
C PHE A 300 5.30 14.28 -14.12
N LEU A 301 6.62 14.40 -14.25
CA LEU A 301 7.27 15.62 -14.73
C LEU A 301 6.82 15.96 -16.15
N GLU A 302 6.73 14.97 -17.05
CA GLU A 302 6.29 15.17 -18.44
C GLU A 302 4.80 15.57 -18.51
N ILE A 303 3.96 14.97 -17.67
CA ILE A 303 2.53 15.30 -17.59
C ILE A 303 2.26 16.63 -16.88
N LEU A 304 3.07 17.02 -15.89
CA LEU A 304 2.86 18.24 -15.12
C LEU A 304 3.53 19.47 -15.76
N ASN A 305 4.68 19.32 -16.42
CA ASN A 305 5.50 20.45 -16.88
C ASN A 305 5.02 21.18 -18.14
N GLY A 306 4.00 20.69 -18.85
CA GLY A 306 3.43 21.41 -19.98
C GLY A 306 4.35 21.54 -21.18
N ASN A 307 3.80 22.04 -22.29
CA ASN A 307 4.64 22.64 -23.32
C ASN A 307 5.25 23.93 -22.73
N PRO A 308 6.54 24.22 -23.02
CA PRO A 308 7.28 25.34 -22.41
C PRO A 308 6.64 26.72 -22.60
N GLY A 309 5.66 26.88 -23.50
CA GLY A 309 4.94 28.13 -23.75
C GLY A 309 3.74 28.45 -22.84
N GLN A 310 3.25 27.52 -21.99
CA GLN A 310 2.01 27.74 -21.20
C GLN A 310 2.20 27.85 -19.67
N THR A 311 3.34 27.43 -19.13
CA THR A 311 3.56 27.37 -17.68
C THR A 311 4.68 28.32 -17.27
N GLY A 312 4.34 29.38 -16.54
CA GLY A 312 5.30 30.33 -15.99
C GLY A 312 6.36 29.64 -15.11
N TYR A 313 7.62 30.03 -15.29
CA TYR A 313 8.81 29.39 -14.71
C TYR A 313 8.73 29.18 -13.18
N LYS A 314 8.03 30.07 -12.46
CA LYS A 314 7.89 30.04 -10.99
C LYS A 314 7.09 28.87 -10.43
N PHE A 315 6.10 28.33 -11.16
CA PHE A 315 5.26 27.23 -10.65
C PHE A 315 5.73 25.83 -11.05
N LYS A 316 6.70 25.74 -11.97
CA LYS A 316 7.25 24.49 -12.50
C LYS A 316 8.06 23.72 -11.45
N PHE A 317 8.92 24.44 -10.73
CA PHE A 317 9.74 23.87 -9.67
C PHE A 317 8.90 23.32 -8.51
N LEU A 318 7.92 24.10 -8.04
CA LEU A 318 7.07 23.73 -6.90
C LEU A 318 6.23 22.48 -7.19
N ARG A 319 5.61 22.37 -8.38
CA ARG A 319 4.81 21.19 -8.75
C ARG A 319 5.64 19.93 -8.96
N ALA A 320 6.82 20.07 -9.56
CA ALA A 320 7.77 18.97 -9.75
C ALA A 320 8.24 18.39 -8.41
N VAL A 321 8.62 19.28 -7.48
CA VAL A 321 9.10 18.87 -6.15
C VAL A 321 7.98 18.27 -5.31
N ILE A 322 6.81 18.93 -5.21
CA ILE A 322 5.70 18.41 -4.39
C ILE A 322 5.18 17.07 -4.93
N GLY A 323 4.98 16.96 -6.25
CA GLY A 323 4.50 15.72 -6.86
C GLY A 323 5.48 14.56 -6.72
N GLY A 324 6.78 14.83 -6.92
CA GLY A 324 7.84 13.84 -6.73
C GLY A 324 7.95 13.38 -5.28
N VAL A 325 7.91 14.31 -4.32
CA VAL A 325 7.96 13.98 -2.88
C VAL A 325 6.75 13.16 -2.47
N LEU A 326 5.53 13.55 -2.86
CA LEU A 326 4.31 12.78 -2.53
C LEU A 326 4.35 11.37 -3.13
N LEU A 327 4.74 11.23 -4.40
CA LEU A 327 4.88 9.92 -5.04
C LEU A 327 5.93 9.05 -4.31
N THR A 328 7.04 9.67 -3.90
CA THR A 328 8.10 9.01 -3.13
C THR A 328 7.58 8.52 -1.79
N CYS A 329 6.88 9.36 -1.03
CA CYS A 329 6.26 8.98 0.24
C CYS A 329 5.23 7.84 0.06
N CYS A 330 4.41 7.88 -0.99
CA CYS A 330 3.45 6.81 -1.27
C CYS A 330 4.13 5.47 -1.57
N ILE A 331 5.17 5.47 -2.42
CA ILE A 331 5.89 4.23 -2.78
C ILE A 331 6.66 3.69 -1.56
N LEU A 332 7.35 4.55 -0.81
CA LEU A 332 8.03 4.16 0.43
C LEU A 332 7.04 3.65 1.49
N GLY A 333 5.86 4.26 1.59
CA GLY A 333 4.80 3.80 2.47
C GLY A 333 4.29 2.41 2.08
N LEU A 334 3.97 2.18 0.81
CA LEU A 334 3.54 0.87 0.31
C LEU A 334 4.61 -0.21 0.48
N TYR A 335 5.88 0.16 0.30
CA TYR A 335 7.01 -0.75 0.48
C TYR A 335 7.29 -1.08 1.96
N SER A 336 7.13 -0.11 2.86
CA SER A 336 7.37 -0.28 4.30
C SER A 336 6.22 -0.95 5.04
N MET A 337 4.98 -0.86 4.54
CA MET A 337 3.79 -1.45 5.17
C MET A 337 3.92 -2.96 5.46
N PRO A 338 4.38 -3.81 4.53
CA PRO A 338 4.61 -5.23 4.84
C PRO A 338 5.64 -5.46 5.95
N ILE A 339 6.72 -4.67 5.95
CA ILE A 339 7.79 -4.78 6.95
C ILE A 339 7.23 -4.43 8.34
N ILE A 340 6.48 -3.34 8.45
CA ILE A 340 5.83 -2.92 9.69
C ILE A 340 4.81 -3.97 10.14
N GLY A 341 4.03 -4.53 9.22
CA GLY A 341 3.02 -5.54 9.51
C GLY A 341 3.60 -6.87 10.01
N ILE A 342 4.75 -7.30 9.49
CA ILE A 342 5.43 -8.53 9.92
C ILE A 342 6.20 -8.29 11.23
N ILE A 343 7.00 -7.23 11.32
CA ILE A 343 7.87 -7.01 12.49
C ILE A 343 7.10 -6.42 13.67
N GLY A 344 6.34 -5.34 13.44
CA GLY A 344 5.63 -4.61 14.50
C GLY A 344 4.18 -5.02 14.68
N GLY A 345 3.56 -5.65 13.67
CA GLY A 345 2.15 -6.02 13.70
C GLY A 345 1.76 -6.89 14.89
N PRO A 346 2.48 -8.00 15.18
CA PRO A 346 2.19 -8.84 16.33
C PRO A 346 2.22 -8.08 17.66
N ASP A 347 3.24 -7.24 17.88
CA ASP A 347 3.41 -6.48 19.12
C ASP A 347 2.36 -5.40 19.32
N ILE A 348 2.01 -4.67 18.25
CA ILE A 348 0.95 -3.66 18.27
C ILE A 348 -0.41 -4.33 18.54
N GLN A 349 -0.68 -5.44 17.86
CA GLN A 349 -1.94 -6.15 18.03
C GLN A 349 -2.03 -6.80 19.42
N TRP A 350 -0.92 -7.34 19.95
CA TRP A 350 -0.86 -7.86 21.32
C TRP A 350 -1.22 -6.77 22.33
N TYR A 351 -0.59 -5.60 22.22
CA TYR A 351 -0.87 -4.46 23.09
C TYR A 351 -2.36 -4.08 23.03
N ASN A 352 -2.92 -3.94 21.83
CA ASN A 352 -4.34 -3.59 21.66
C ASN A 352 -5.29 -4.67 22.20
N GLN A 353 -4.91 -5.93 22.10
CA GLN A 353 -5.67 -7.05 22.64
C GLN A 353 -5.65 -7.06 24.18
N MET A 354 -4.49 -6.79 24.78
CA MET A 354 -4.26 -7.02 26.21
C MET A 354 -4.46 -5.79 27.11
N LYS A 355 -4.29 -4.56 26.60
CA LYS A 355 -4.28 -3.32 27.41
C LYS A 355 -5.49 -3.16 28.33
N ASP A 356 -6.68 -3.59 27.87
CA ASP A 356 -7.94 -3.43 28.61
C ASP A 356 -8.36 -4.71 29.35
N SER A 357 -7.54 -5.76 29.34
CA SER A 357 -7.92 -7.07 29.87
C SER A 357 -8.33 -7.02 31.33
N CYS A 358 -7.74 -6.11 32.10
CA CYS A 358 -8.02 -6.01 33.53
C CYS A 358 -8.96 -4.86 33.91
N HIS A 359 -9.70 -4.35 32.93
CA HIS A 359 -10.80 -3.42 33.18
C HIS A 359 -11.90 -4.11 34.01
N GLY A 360 -12.26 -3.50 35.15
CA GLY A 360 -13.24 -4.04 36.10
C GLY A 360 -12.67 -4.96 37.21
N PHE A 361 -11.35 -5.01 37.37
CA PHE A 361 -10.67 -5.74 38.45
C PHE A 361 -9.95 -4.76 39.37
N ASN A 362 -10.05 -4.99 40.68
CA ASN A 362 -9.62 -4.05 41.71
C ASN A 362 -8.23 -4.37 42.26
N THR A 363 -7.70 -5.58 42.05
CA THR A 363 -6.36 -5.95 42.51
C THR A 363 -5.49 -6.39 41.33
N ARG A 364 -4.19 -6.14 41.45
CA ARG A 364 -3.14 -6.60 40.53
C ARG A 364 -2.12 -7.43 41.29
N VAL A 365 -1.69 -8.53 40.68
CA VAL A 365 -0.61 -9.38 41.20
C VAL A 365 0.36 -9.64 40.06
N GLU A 366 1.62 -9.26 40.21
CA GLU A 366 2.65 -9.71 39.26
C GLU A 366 2.95 -11.19 39.53
N ILE A 367 2.84 -12.03 38.50
CA ILE A 367 3.02 -13.48 38.67
C ILE A 367 4.30 -14.01 38.04
N GLY A 368 5.13 -13.14 37.44
CA GLY A 368 6.37 -13.50 36.73
C GLY A 368 6.10 -13.97 35.30
N THR A 369 6.95 -13.59 34.36
CA THR A 369 6.73 -13.75 32.91
C THR A 369 7.28 -15.03 32.30
N ARG A 370 8.48 -15.45 32.71
CA ARG A 370 9.15 -16.66 32.20
C ARG A 370 9.12 -17.82 33.20
N PHE A 371 9.14 -17.49 34.48
CA PHE A 371 9.18 -18.45 35.56
C PHE A 371 8.15 -18.06 36.61
N ALA A 372 7.61 -19.06 37.30
CA ALA A 372 6.68 -18.84 38.40
C ALA A 372 7.37 -18.01 39.48
N ALA A 373 6.72 -16.91 39.87
CA ALA A 373 7.14 -16.16 41.03
C ALA A 373 7.10 -17.07 42.28
N SER A 374 8.01 -16.83 43.21
CA SER A 374 7.94 -17.40 44.57
C SER A 374 7.34 -16.40 45.57
N THR A 375 7.22 -15.13 45.18
CA THR A 375 6.63 -14.06 46.00
C THR A 375 5.57 -13.35 45.18
N TYR A 376 4.38 -13.21 45.76
CA TYR A 376 3.20 -12.65 45.11
C TYR A 376 2.74 -11.45 45.93
N ASN A 377 2.83 -10.27 45.33
CA ASN A 377 2.37 -9.02 45.96
C ASN A 377 1.02 -8.65 45.37
N LEU A 378 -0.02 -8.70 46.19
CA LEU A 378 -1.37 -8.30 45.85
C LEU A 378 -1.52 -6.81 46.14
N HIS A 379 -1.61 -6.03 45.08
CA HIS A 379 -1.77 -4.58 45.15
C HIS A 379 -3.21 -4.20 44.78
N SER A 380 -3.97 -3.71 45.76
CA SER A 380 -5.30 -3.15 45.51
C SER A 380 -5.18 -1.78 44.82
N LEU A 381 -6.12 -1.47 43.91
CA LEU A 381 -6.26 -0.14 43.34
C LEU A 381 -6.87 0.86 44.33
N ASN A 382 -7.48 0.37 45.41
CA ASN A 382 -7.91 1.20 46.52
C ASN A 382 -6.74 1.43 47.48
N ALA A 383 -6.30 2.68 47.59
CA ALA A 383 -5.16 3.08 48.40
C ALA A 383 -5.34 2.87 49.92
N SER A 384 -6.57 2.60 50.39
CA SER A 384 -6.82 2.29 51.80
C SER A 384 -6.52 0.84 52.18
N ILE A 385 -6.24 -0.03 51.21
CA ILE A 385 -5.96 -1.44 51.43
C ILE A 385 -4.45 -1.65 51.32
N ASP A 386 -3.85 -2.12 52.41
CA ASP A 386 -2.43 -2.46 52.44
C ASP A 386 -2.10 -3.60 51.48
N ASN A 387 -0.90 -3.54 50.90
CA ASN A 387 -0.40 -4.60 50.03
C ASN A 387 -0.29 -5.91 50.82
N GLN A 388 -0.86 -6.98 50.27
CA GLN A 388 -0.74 -8.33 50.85
C GLN A 388 0.38 -9.08 50.13
N THR A 389 1.22 -9.79 50.89
CA THR A 389 2.33 -10.56 50.34
C THR A 389 2.15 -12.03 50.65
N PHE A 390 2.27 -12.86 49.63
CA PHE A 390 2.23 -14.30 49.71
C PHE A 390 3.51 -14.93 49.19
N TYR A 391 3.86 -16.08 49.77
CA TYR A 391 5.07 -16.84 49.49
C TYR A 391 4.69 -18.24 49.03
N LEU A 392 5.33 -18.71 47.96
CA LEU A 392 5.11 -20.03 47.38
C LEU A 392 6.39 -20.86 47.48
N ALA A 393 6.29 -22.05 48.09
CA ALA A 393 7.39 -23.01 48.14
C ALA A 393 6.91 -24.46 47.90
N PRO A 394 7.70 -25.30 47.22
CA PRO A 394 7.44 -26.74 47.12
C PRO A 394 7.86 -27.47 48.40
N VAL A 395 7.05 -28.42 48.83
CA VAL A 395 7.20 -29.15 50.09
C VAL A 395 7.15 -30.65 49.83
N LEU A 396 8.05 -31.39 50.48
CA LEU A 396 8.15 -32.84 50.42
C LEU A 396 8.06 -33.41 51.85
N ALA A 397 6.95 -34.10 52.13
CA ALA A 397 6.65 -34.72 53.42
C ALA A 397 6.37 -36.23 53.22
N PRO A 398 7.38 -37.02 52.84
CA PRO A 398 7.18 -38.39 52.38
C PRO A 398 6.87 -39.32 53.56
N LYS A 399 5.86 -40.17 53.39
CA LYS A 399 5.59 -41.29 54.30
C LYS A 399 5.93 -42.59 53.58
N PHE A 400 6.90 -43.34 54.09
CA PHE A 400 7.41 -44.55 53.43
C PHE A 400 6.28 -45.56 53.18
N GLY A 401 6.17 -46.05 51.94
CA GLY A 401 5.15 -47.03 51.54
C GLY A 401 3.72 -46.48 51.45
N SER A 402 3.51 -45.19 51.70
CA SER A 402 2.19 -44.56 51.61
C SER A 402 1.94 -44.03 50.20
N LYS A 403 0.66 -43.97 49.81
CA LYS A 403 0.17 -43.21 48.64
C LYS A 403 -0.80 -42.10 49.07
N GLU A 404 -0.77 -41.73 50.34
CA GLU A 404 -1.59 -40.64 50.86
C GLU A 404 -1.29 -39.32 50.14
N PRO A 405 -2.28 -38.42 50.02
CA PRO A 405 -2.07 -37.09 49.51
C PRO A 405 -1.13 -36.28 50.41
N TYR A 406 -0.62 -35.17 49.89
CA TYR A 406 0.33 -34.25 50.54
C TYR A 406 1.68 -34.87 50.87
N GLN A 407 2.12 -35.88 50.12
CA GLN A 407 3.52 -36.30 50.15
C GLN A 407 4.43 -35.30 49.43
N TYR A 408 3.93 -34.72 48.33
CA TYR A 408 4.56 -33.64 47.62
C TYR A 408 3.50 -32.61 47.25
N PHE A 409 3.68 -31.35 47.66
CA PHE A 409 2.70 -30.31 47.45
C PHE A 409 3.34 -28.93 47.43
N HIS A 410 2.60 -27.92 46.99
CA HIS A 410 3.03 -26.53 47.03
C HIS A 410 2.30 -25.79 48.13
N ARG A 411 3.06 -25.11 49.00
CA ARG A 411 2.52 -24.29 50.08
C ARG A 411 2.54 -22.83 49.68
N PHE A 412 1.37 -22.19 49.75
CA PHE A 412 1.16 -20.76 49.51
C PHE A 412 0.76 -20.10 50.83
N SER A 413 1.66 -19.31 51.44
CA SER A 413 1.45 -18.73 52.76
C SER A 413 1.59 -17.21 52.79
N GLY A 414 0.79 -16.54 53.60
CA GLY A 414 0.80 -15.09 53.72
C GLY A 414 -0.30 -14.58 54.64
N ASN A 415 -0.62 -13.31 54.50
CA ASN A 415 -1.71 -12.67 55.24
C ASN A 415 -2.71 -12.09 54.25
N THR A 416 -4.00 -12.33 54.48
CA THR A 416 -5.06 -11.57 53.83
C THR A 416 -5.36 -10.31 54.66
N THR A 417 -6.29 -9.48 54.22
CA THR A 417 -6.78 -8.33 55.01
C THR A 417 -7.52 -8.76 56.28
N ASN A 418 -8.06 -9.98 56.32
CA ASN A 418 -8.93 -10.44 57.40
C ASN A 418 -8.28 -11.55 58.24
N THR A 419 -7.35 -12.29 57.64
CA THR A 419 -6.81 -13.52 58.23
C THR A 419 -5.29 -13.48 58.19
N ALA A 420 -4.70 -13.43 59.38
CA ALA A 420 -3.26 -13.58 59.56
C ALA A 420 -2.86 -15.05 59.46
N ASN A 421 -1.63 -15.31 58.98
CA ASN A 421 -1.02 -16.63 58.88
C ASN A 421 -1.89 -17.62 58.08
N PHE A 422 -2.43 -17.14 56.97
CA PHE A 422 -3.25 -17.88 56.04
C PHE A 422 -2.36 -18.74 55.14
N VAL A 423 -2.70 -20.03 55.02
CA VAL A 423 -1.90 -21.00 54.28
C VAL A 423 -2.80 -21.87 53.40
N ILE A 424 -2.38 -22.10 52.16
CA ILE A 424 -3.01 -23.04 51.26
C ILE A 424 -1.97 -24.05 50.81
N ASP A 425 -2.26 -25.33 51.02
CA ASP A 425 -1.47 -26.42 50.46
C ASP A 425 -2.20 -26.98 49.22
N VAL A 426 -1.49 -27.07 48.09
CA VAL A 426 -2.00 -27.58 46.81
C VAL A 426 -1.20 -28.80 46.40
N ASP A 427 -1.84 -29.97 46.37
CA ASP A 427 -1.27 -31.20 45.83
C ASP A 427 -1.85 -31.43 44.42
N ILE A 428 -1.05 -31.06 43.42
CA ILE A 428 -1.43 -31.11 42.01
C ILE A 428 -1.59 -32.55 41.53
N ASP A 429 -0.72 -33.45 41.99
CA ASP A 429 -0.65 -34.81 41.46
C ASP A 429 -1.83 -35.66 42.00
N ASN A 430 -2.31 -35.37 43.22
CA ASN A 430 -3.51 -36.00 43.79
C ASN A 430 -4.80 -35.20 43.56
N GLY A 431 -4.73 -33.98 43.02
CA GLY A 431 -5.91 -33.16 42.74
C GLY A 431 -6.63 -32.64 43.98
N VAL A 432 -5.88 -32.37 45.06
CA VAL A 432 -6.44 -31.96 46.35
C VAL A 432 -5.82 -30.67 46.87
N TRP A 433 -6.58 -29.95 47.68
CA TRP A 433 -6.14 -28.71 48.31
C TRP A 433 -6.68 -28.60 49.73
N ARG A 434 -5.99 -27.85 50.59
CA ARG A 434 -6.45 -27.55 51.94
C ARG A 434 -6.06 -26.14 52.36
N GLU A 435 -6.96 -25.52 53.09
CA GLU A 435 -6.77 -24.24 53.76
C GLU A 435 -6.41 -24.49 55.22
N LEU A 436 -5.30 -23.89 55.65
CA LEU A 436 -4.74 -24.00 56.98
C LEU A 436 -4.58 -22.61 57.60
N HIS A 437 -4.91 -22.48 58.88
CA HIS A 437 -4.66 -21.26 59.65
C HIS A 437 -3.66 -21.58 60.75
N PHE A 438 -2.50 -20.92 60.69
CA PHE A 438 -1.44 -21.13 61.68
C PHE A 438 -1.50 -20.11 62.81
N ASN A 439 -1.03 -20.51 64.00
CA ASN A 439 -0.95 -19.62 65.16
C ASN A 439 0.15 -18.54 65.01
N GLY A 440 1.06 -18.70 64.05
CA GLY A 440 2.16 -17.78 63.78
C GLY A 440 2.56 -17.80 62.30
N THR A 441 3.40 -16.84 61.91
CA THR A 441 3.87 -16.69 60.53
C THR A 441 4.63 -17.92 60.07
N ASP A 442 4.37 -18.35 58.83
CA ASP A 442 5.13 -19.40 58.17
C ASP A 442 6.48 -18.87 57.64
N GLU A 443 7.39 -18.60 58.57
CA GLU A 443 8.73 -18.09 58.26
C GLU A 443 9.54 -19.08 57.41
N LEU A 444 9.23 -20.38 57.47
CA LEU A 444 9.90 -21.40 56.67
C LEU A 444 9.60 -21.21 55.18
N THR A 445 8.31 -21.22 54.79
CA THR A 445 7.91 -21.00 53.39
C THR A 445 8.40 -19.65 52.89
N LYS A 446 8.34 -18.61 53.72
CA LYS A 446 8.84 -17.27 53.39
C LYS A 446 10.36 -17.27 53.14
N TRP A 447 11.14 -17.94 53.97
CA TRP A 447 12.60 -18.05 53.79
C TRP A 447 12.94 -18.79 52.49
N TRP A 448 12.28 -19.93 52.23
CA TRP A 448 12.50 -20.71 51.01
C TRP A 448 12.07 -19.97 49.74
N ALA A 449 10.94 -19.28 49.78
CA ALA A 449 10.48 -18.44 48.69
C ALA A 449 11.48 -17.31 48.38
N SER A 450 12.09 -16.72 49.42
CA SER A 450 13.08 -15.65 49.29
C SER A 450 14.43 -16.16 48.77
N GLY A 451 14.90 -17.31 49.29
CA GLY A 451 16.16 -17.96 48.89
C GLY A 451 16.17 -18.46 47.45
N ARG A 452 14.99 -18.72 46.86
CA ARG A 452 14.85 -19.16 45.46
C ARG A 452 15.37 -18.15 44.43
N LYS A 453 15.39 -16.85 44.74
CA LYS A 453 16.01 -15.84 43.87
C LYS A 453 17.53 -16.00 43.78
N GLN A 454 18.16 -16.58 44.80
CA GLN A 454 19.62 -16.74 44.91
C GLN A 454 20.09 -18.13 44.47
N TYR A 455 19.26 -19.15 44.64
CA TYR A 455 19.56 -20.54 44.28
C TYR A 455 18.44 -21.09 43.42
N PRO A 456 18.43 -20.87 42.10
CA PRO A 456 17.24 -21.18 41.32
C PRO A 456 16.94 -22.68 41.28
N SER A 457 17.93 -23.57 41.48
CA SER A 457 17.81 -25.03 41.59
C SER A 457 17.21 -25.55 42.91
N VAL A 458 16.17 -24.89 43.43
CA VAL A 458 15.61 -25.21 44.75
C VAL A 458 14.98 -26.59 44.77
N HIS A 459 15.58 -27.48 45.56
CA HIS A 459 14.98 -28.73 45.97
C HIS A 459 13.77 -28.47 46.88
N PRO A 460 12.74 -29.34 46.85
CA PRO A 460 11.64 -29.27 47.80
C PRO A 460 12.14 -29.21 49.24
N ILE A 461 11.40 -28.50 50.08
CA ILE A 461 11.72 -28.43 51.50
C ILE A 461 11.27 -29.75 52.13
N PHE A 462 12.18 -30.44 52.82
CA PHE A 462 11.79 -31.57 53.65
C PHE A 462 11.27 -31.04 54.97
N ASP A 463 10.01 -31.34 55.26
CA ASP A 463 9.39 -30.88 56.49
C ASP A 463 8.54 -31.99 57.11
N ASN A 464 8.59 -32.06 58.45
CA ASN A 464 7.79 -33.00 59.21
C ASN A 464 6.52 -32.28 59.67
N ILE A 465 5.58 -32.15 58.74
CA ILE A 465 4.43 -31.29 58.92
C ILE A 465 3.36 -32.03 59.72
N ALA A 466 3.43 -31.88 61.04
CA ALA A 466 2.32 -32.21 61.92
C ALA A 466 1.22 -31.15 61.79
N VAL A 467 0.41 -31.22 60.73
CA VAL A 467 -0.83 -30.43 60.67
C VAL A 467 -1.80 -31.04 61.69
N THR A 468 -2.09 -30.31 62.77
CA THR A 468 -3.19 -30.71 63.66
C THR A 468 -4.51 -30.51 62.93
N GLU A 469 -5.48 -31.42 63.12
CA GLU A 469 -6.81 -31.28 62.48
C GLU A 469 -7.47 -29.93 62.80
N SER A 470 -7.17 -29.35 63.97
CA SER A 470 -7.63 -28.01 64.39
C SER A 470 -7.14 -26.86 63.50
N ALA A 471 -6.02 -27.03 62.79
CA ALA A 471 -5.47 -26.02 61.88
C ALA A 471 -6.14 -26.05 60.51
N ILE A 472 -6.76 -27.17 60.12
CA ILE A 472 -7.48 -27.30 58.85
C ILE A 472 -8.82 -26.59 58.98
N LYS A 473 -9.04 -25.58 58.13
CA LYS A 473 -10.33 -24.88 58.05
C LYS A 473 -11.23 -25.47 56.98
N LEU A 474 -10.67 -25.66 55.80
CA LEU A 474 -11.36 -26.17 54.63
C LEU A 474 -10.44 -27.12 53.87
N ASN A 475 -11.02 -28.13 53.23
CA ASN A 475 -10.32 -29.00 52.30
C ASN A 475 -11.25 -29.32 51.13
N GLY A 476 -10.66 -29.74 50.03
CA GLY A 476 -11.42 -30.09 48.85
C GLY A 476 -10.57 -30.64 47.73
N THR A 477 -11.19 -30.73 46.57
CA THR A 477 -10.64 -31.35 45.38
C THR A 477 -10.65 -30.38 44.20
N PHE A 478 -9.88 -30.68 43.18
CA PHE A 478 -10.11 -30.12 41.85
C PHE A 478 -9.95 -31.18 40.80
N VAL A 479 -10.74 -31.06 39.75
CA VAL A 479 -10.77 -32.04 38.65
C VAL A 479 -10.36 -31.35 37.37
N ILE A 480 -9.39 -31.96 36.67
CA ILE A 480 -9.01 -31.53 35.33
C ILE A 480 -9.96 -32.18 34.33
N ARG A 481 -10.66 -31.38 33.52
CA ARG A 481 -11.54 -31.84 32.42
C ARG A 481 -11.21 -31.04 31.17
N ASP A 482 -10.90 -31.73 30.08
CA ASP A 482 -10.75 -31.15 28.74
C ASP A 482 -9.84 -29.91 28.66
N GLY A 483 -8.75 -29.86 29.45
CA GLY A 483 -7.81 -28.73 29.47
C GLY A 483 -8.18 -27.59 30.44
N HIS A 484 -9.23 -27.79 31.24
CA HIS A 484 -9.72 -26.85 32.25
C HIS A 484 -9.74 -27.49 33.63
N LEU A 485 -9.71 -26.67 34.67
CA LEU A 485 -9.73 -27.13 36.06
C LEU A 485 -11.04 -26.67 36.72
N TRP A 486 -11.74 -27.60 37.36
CA TRP A 486 -12.99 -27.33 38.07
C TRP A 486 -12.79 -27.54 39.57
N MET A 487 -13.22 -26.57 40.37
CA MET A 487 -13.18 -26.58 41.84
C MET A 487 -14.63 -26.59 42.36
N PRO A 488 -15.20 -27.77 42.66
CA PRO A 488 -16.62 -27.89 42.99
C PRO A 488 -16.98 -27.20 44.30
N GLU A 489 -16.08 -27.16 45.29
CA GLU A 489 -16.35 -26.58 46.61
C GLU A 489 -16.49 -25.04 46.58
N PHE A 490 -15.97 -24.40 45.53
CA PHE A 490 -16.03 -22.96 45.33
C PHE A 490 -16.94 -22.56 44.16
N ASP A 491 -17.58 -23.51 43.47
CA ASP A 491 -18.26 -23.27 42.20
C ASP A 491 -17.37 -22.52 41.17
N LEU A 492 -16.07 -22.84 41.10
CA LEU A 492 -15.12 -22.16 40.21
C LEU A 492 -14.65 -23.03 39.05
N ILE A 493 -14.52 -22.42 37.87
CA ILE A 493 -13.83 -23.00 36.71
C ILE A 493 -12.62 -22.15 36.35
N ILE A 494 -11.44 -22.77 36.29
CA ILE A 494 -10.21 -22.17 35.78
C ILE A 494 -9.97 -22.68 34.35
N GLN A 495 -10.22 -21.82 33.38
CA GLN A 495 -10.07 -22.11 31.96
C GLN A 495 -8.64 -21.84 31.47
N GLY A 496 -8.11 -22.74 30.64
CA GLY A 496 -6.82 -22.60 29.97
C GLY A 496 -5.58 -22.97 30.82
N LEU A 497 -5.76 -23.35 32.10
CA LEU A 497 -4.64 -23.67 32.98
C LEU A 497 -3.85 -24.92 32.52
N GLU A 498 -4.55 -26.01 32.22
CA GLU A 498 -3.90 -27.24 31.75
C GLU A 498 -3.39 -27.09 30.30
N ASP A 499 -4.06 -26.30 29.46
CA ASP A 499 -3.54 -25.96 28.14
C ASP A 499 -2.23 -25.15 28.24
N SER A 500 -2.12 -24.25 29.22
CA SER A 500 -0.91 -23.48 29.49
C SER A 500 0.28 -24.36 29.91
N ARG A 501 0.01 -25.55 30.46
CA ARG A 501 1.02 -26.56 30.77
C ARG A 501 1.69 -27.16 29.57
N LYS A 502 0.96 -27.28 28.48
CA LYS A 502 1.49 -27.78 27.20
C LYS A 502 2.06 -26.63 26.38
N HIS A 503 1.51 -25.42 26.53
CA HIS A 503 1.83 -24.25 25.73
C HIS A 503 1.89 -23.00 26.63
N ALA A 504 3.08 -22.64 27.12
CA ALA A 504 3.27 -21.53 28.05
C ALA A 504 2.76 -20.18 27.50
N GLU A 505 2.61 -20.06 26.18
CA GLU A 505 2.08 -18.85 25.54
C GLU A 505 0.58 -18.63 25.76
N ILE A 506 -0.11 -19.63 26.33
CA ILE A 506 -1.50 -19.55 26.76
C ILE A 506 -1.62 -18.90 28.16
N GLU A 507 -0.56 -18.85 28.96
CA GLU A 507 -0.59 -18.25 30.30
C GLU A 507 -1.26 -16.87 30.38
N PRO A 508 -1.12 -15.95 29.40
CA PRO A 508 -1.81 -14.66 29.41
C PRO A 508 -3.33 -14.72 29.27
N PHE A 509 -3.91 -15.89 28.99
CA PHE A 509 -5.32 -16.07 28.63
C PHE A 509 -6.14 -16.85 29.66
N ILE A 510 -5.54 -17.24 30.79
CA ILE A 510 -6.20 -17.96 31.87
C ILE A 510 -7.31 -17.10 32.47
N ARG A 511 -8.47 -17.72 32.73
CA ARG A 511 -9.66 -17.05 33.32
C ARG A 511 -10.27 -17.93 34.39
N VAL A 512 -10.69 -17.31 35.48
CA VAL A 512 -11.42 -17.95 36.58
C VAL A 512 -12.85 -17.44 36.54
N PHE A 513 -13.77 -18.37 36.35
CA PHE A 513 -15.21 -18.11 36.32
C PHE A 513 -15.84 -18.55 37.63
N ASP A 514 -16.62 -17.66 38.22
CA ASP A 514 -17.63 -18.00 39.20
C ASP A 514 -18.86 -18.57 38.48
N THR A 515 -19.19 -19.81 38.83
CA THR A 515 -20.30 -20.56 38.23
C THR A 515 -21.55 -20.58 39.09
N GLN A 516 -21.53 -19.94 40.26
CA GLN A 516 -22.68 -19.86 41.13
C GLN A 516 -23.85 -19.19 40.41
N GLY A 517 -24.98 -19.89 40.34
CA GLY A 517 -26.19 -19.41 39.66
C GLY A 517 -26.11 -19.35 38.13
N LEU A 518 -25.04 -19.86 37.50
CA LEU A 518 -24.99 -19.99 36.04
C LEU A 518 -25.83 -21.19 35.56
N PRO A 519 -26.52 -21.06 34.40
CA PRO A 519 -27.26 -22.19 33.84
C PRO A 519 -26.31 -23.30 33.41
N HIS A 520 -26.74 -24.56 33.56
CA HIS A 520 -25.94 -25.74 33.27
C HIS A 520 -25.30 -25.73 31.87
N SER A 521 -26.06 -25.30 30.85
CA SER A 521 -25.57 -25.18 29.47
C SER A 521 -24.39 -24.20 29.32
N ARG A 522 -24.30 -23.17 30.18
CA ARG A 522 -23.16 -22.25 30.20
C ARG A 522 -21.95 -22.89 30.87
N ILE A 523 -22.16 -23.65 31.95
CA ILE A 523 -21.10 -24.39 32.65
C ILE A 523 -20.47 -25.43 31.70
N GLU A 524 -21.29 -26.22 31.00
CA GLU A 524 -20.81 -27.18 29.99
C GLU A 524 -20.00 -26.48 28.88
N LYS A 525 -20.44 -25.31 28.43
CA LYS A 525 -19.70 -24.52 27.43
C LYS A 525 -18.35 -24.02 27.96
N LEU A 526 -18.27 -23.64 29.25
CA LEU A 526 -17.01 -23.23 29.88
C LEU A 526 -16.03 -24.39 30.04
N LEU A 527 -16.53 -25.61 30.27
CA LEU A 527 -15.74 -26.83 30.35
C LEU A 527 -15.38 -27.42 28.97
N SER A 528 -15.95 -26.92 27.88
CA SER A 528 -15.69 -27.46 26.55
C SER A 528 -14.23 -27.23 26.11
N PRO A 529 -13.59 -28.21 25.44
CA PRO A 529 -12.19 -28.09 25.01
C PRO A 529 -11.96 -26.95 24.00
N LYS A 530 -13.02 -26.55 23.28
CA LYS A 530 -12.98 -25.42 22.34
C LYS A 530 -13.45 -24.17 23.05
N TRP A 531 -12.48 -23.43 23.59
CA TRP A 531 -12.74 -22.18 24.25
C TRP A 531 -12.25 -20.99 23.42
N ASN A 532 -12.97 -19.87 23.54
CA ASN A 532 -12.61 -18.61 22.90
C ASN A 532 -12.31 -17.57 23.97
N TRP A 533 -11.15 -16.95 23.86
CA TRP A 533 -10.80 -15.80 24.68
C TRP A 533 -11.33 -14.50 24.08
N ASN A 534 -11.73 -13.57 24.94
CA ASN A 534 -11.96 -12.19 24.55
C ASN A 534 -11.68 -11.28 25.76
N ASN A 535 -11.41 -10.00 25.48
CA ASN A 535 -11.14 -8.97 26.48
C ASN A 535 -12.41 -8.29 27.01
N ARG A 536 -13.61 -8.74 26.63
CA ARG A 536 -14.85 -8.10 27.07
C ARG A 536 -15.05 -8.32 28.57
N HIS A 537 -15.76 -7.37 29.18
CA HIS A 537 -16.19 -7.53 30.55
C HIS A 537 -17.24 -8.64 30.63
N ASP A 538 -17.03 -9.61 31.51
CA ASP A 538 -17.98 -10.65 31.86
C ASP A 538 -18.04 -10.69 33.39
N PRO A 539 -19.20 -10.43 34.01
CA PRO A 539 -19.32 -10.32 35.47
C PRO A 539 -19.02 -11.62 36.21
N SER A 540 -19.12 -12.77 35.51
CA SER A 540 -18.76 -14.09 36.05
C SER A 540 -17.25 -14.32 36.13
N ILE A 541 -16.42 -13.51 35.45
CA ILE A 541 -14.96 -13.63 35.56
C ILE A 541 -14.52 -12.91 36.83
N VAL A 542 -14.06 -13.67 37.81
CA VAL A 542 -13.58 -13.18 39.11
C VAL A 542 -12.07 -12.97 39.15
N MET A 543 -11.33 -13.67 38.29
CA MET A 543 -9.90 -13.53 38.15
C MET A 543 -9.46 -13.85 36.72
N ARG A 544 -8.43 -13.18 36.21
CA ARG A 544 -7.82 -13.51 34.91
C ARG A 544 -6.37 -13.07 34.84
N THR A 545 -5.59 -13.76 34.03
CA THR A 545 -4.26 -13.31 33.65
C THR A 545 -4.34 -12.27 32.53
N ALA A 546 -3.35 -11.40 32.46
CA ALA A 546 -3.15 -10.49 31.34
C ALA A 546 -1.65 -10.20 31.16
N SER A 547 -1.20 -10.12 29.91
CA SER A 547 0.18 -9.76 29.63
C SER A 547 0.28 -8.38 29.01
N PHE A 548 0.86 -7.44 29.76
CA PHE A 548 0.96 -6.04 29.38
C PHE A 548 2.27 -5.71 28.66
N GLY A 549 2.25 -4.58 27.93
CA GLY A 549 3.37 -4.08 27.15
C GLY A 549 3.41 -4.63 25.71
N HIS A 550 4.37 -4.13 24.94
CA HIS A 550 4.68 -4.66 23.61
C HIS A 550 5.54 -5.92 23.77
N GLY A 551 5.18 -7.03 23.13
CA GLY A 551 6.00 -8.25 23.17
C GLY A 551 6.00 -9.03 24.50
N ARG A 552 4.87 -9.07 25.23
CA ARG A 552 4.67 -9.92 26.44
C ARG A 552 5.61 -9.60 27.62
N GLN A 553 5.88 -8.32 27.85
CA GLN A 553 6.87 -7.84 28.82
C GLN A 553 6.53 -8.11 30.28
N ARG A 554 5.25 -8.14 30.63
CA ARG A 554 4.78 -8.36 32.01
C ARG A 554 3.61 -9.32 32.00
N LEU A 555 3.47 -10.17 33.01
CA LEU A 555 2.33 -11.06 33.21
C LEU A 555 1.76 -10.81 34.60
N ASP A 556 0.52 -10.34 34.62
CA ASP A 556 -0.21 -10.02 35.83
C ASP A 556 -1.43 -10.92 35.96
N MET A 557 -1.81 -11.20 37.21
CA MET A 557 -3.13 -11.65 37.57
C MET A 557 -3.98 -10.45 38.01
N CYS A 558 -5.20 -10.41 37.51
CA CYS A 558 -6.17 -9.37 37.81
C CYS A 558 -7.33 -9.99 38.56
N ILE A 559 -7.61 -9.49 39.76
CA ILE A 559 -8.50 -10.12 40.73
C ILE A 559 -9.61 -9.12 41.09
N LYS A 560 -10.84 -9.63 41.13
CA LYS A 560 -11.99 -8.89 41.64
C LYS A 560 -11.96 -8.97 43.16
N GLU A 561 -12.26 -7.88 43.85
CA GLU A 561 -12.34 -7.90 45.31
C GLU A 561 -13.78 -8.22 45.74
N GLY A 562 -13.94 -8.84 46.92
CA GLY A 562 -15.26 -9.11 47.51
C GLY A 562 -16.17 -10.06 46.73
N PHE A 563 -15.63 -11.03 45.96
CA PHE A 563 -16.46 -11.99 45.21
C PHE A 563 -16.76 -13.30 45.97
N TYR A 564 -16.27 -13.47 47.20
CA TYR A 564 -16.54 -14.70 47.94
C TYR A 564 -17.78 -14.57 48.83
N TYR A 565 -18.73 -15.49 48.65
CA TYR A 565 -19.88 -15.66 49.51
C TYR A 565 -19.49 -16.56 50.69
N SER A 566 -19.71 -16.09 51.92
CA SER A 566 -19.68 -16.98 53.08
C SER A 566 -20.69 -18.13 52.90
N SER A 567 -20.49 -19.25 53.57
CA SER A 567 -21.42 -20.41 53.56
C SER A 567 -22.87 -20.08 53.97
N SER A 568 -23.12 -18.87 54.49
CA SER A 568 -24.44 -18.32 54.80
C SER A 568 -25.06 -17.47 53.68
N GLY A 569 -24.41 -17.34 52.52
CA GLY A 569 -24.88 -16.53 51.39
C GLY A 569 -24.80 -15.01 51.62
N ALA A 570 -24.28 -14.56 52.76
CA ALA A 570 -24.11 -13.15 53.04
C ALA A 570 -22.88 -12.61 52.30
N GLN A 571 -23.12 -11.61 51.44
CA GLN A 571 -22.08 -10.82 50.80
C GLN A 571 -21.42 -9.94 51.87
N GLN A 572 -20.31 -10.41 52.45
CA GLN A 572 -19.48 -9.55 53.27
C GLN A 572 -18.67 -8.67 52.33
N LYS A 573 -18.92 -7.36 52.37
CA LYS A 573 -18.09 -6.38 51.67
C LYS A 573 -16.78 -6.27 52.43
N LEU A 574 -15.87 -7.19 52.15
CA LEU A 574 -14.53 -7.20 52.70
C LEU A 574 -13.63 -6.30 51.86
N ASP A 575 -12.81 -5.50 52.53
CA ASP A 575 -11.80 -4.69 51.87
C ASP A 575 -10.66 -5.61 51.40
N GLY A 576 -10.36 -5.60 50.10
CA GLY A 576 -9.27 -6.35 49.49
C GLY A 576 -9.65 -7.74 48.99
N VAL A 577 -8.63 -8.55 48.71
CA VAL A 577 -8.81 -9.95 48.29
C VAL A 577 -9.17 -10.78 49.52
N SER A 578 -10.32 -11.45 49.49
CA SER A 578 -10.77 -12.32 50.57
C SER A 578 -10.10 -13.70 50.51
N ASP A 579 -10.11 -14.43 51.63
CA ASP A 579 -9.51 -15.76 51.78
C ASP A 579 -9.91 -16.73 50.65
N GLY A 580 -11.21 -16.84 50.36
CA GLY A 580 -11.72 -17.69 49.28
C GLY A 580 -11.29 -17.24 47.87
N SER A 581 -10.99 -15.95 47.70
CA SER A 581 -10.48 -15.42 46.44
C SER A 581 -8.98 -15.67 46.23
N VAL A 582 -8.24 -15.97 47.30
CA VAL A 582 -6.82 -16.36 47.24
C VAL A 582 -6.66 -17.81 46.77
N MET A 583 -7.63 -18.68 47.04
CA MET A 583 -7.58 -20.09 46.63
C MET A 583 -7.28 -20.32 45.13
N PRO A 584 -8.04 -19.77 44.17
CA PRO A 584 -7.73 -19.96 42.75
C PRO A 584 -6.37 -19.37 42.36
N LEU A 585 -5.91 -18.30 43.02
CA LEU A 585 -4.57 -17.75 42.80
C LEU A 585 -3.50 -18.77 43.25
N ALA A 586 -3.65 -19.37 44.43
CA ALA A 586 -2.73 -20.36 44.96
C ALA A 586 -2.64 -21.60 44.05
N VAL A 587 -3.78 -22.08 43.55
CA VAL A 587 -3.83 -23.20 42.59
C VAL A 587 -3.09 -22.84 41.30
N ILE A 588 -3.38 -21.68 40.70
CA ILE A 588 -2.67 -21.25 39.47
C ILE A 588 -1.17 -21.09 39.73
N ALA A 589 -0.79 -20.51 40.87
CA ALA A 589 0.60 -20.32 41.27
C ALA A 589 1.34 -21.66 41.44
N ALA A 590 0.73 -22.62 42.14
CA ALA A 590 1.24 -23.97 42.31
C ALA A 590 1.41 -24.70 40.97
N PHE A 591 0.39 -24.66 40.10
CA PHE A 591 0.48 -25.24 38.76
C PHE A 591 1.67 -24.66 37.99
N ARG A 592 1.81 -23.33 37.97
CA ARG A 592 2.95 -22.66 37.32
C ARG A 592 4.29 -23.07 37.92
N MET A 593 4.39 -23.22 39.23
CA MET A 593 5.61 -23.70 39.85
C MET A 593 5.93 -25.15 39.45
N ARG A 594 4.94 -26.04 39.45
CA ARG A 594 5.08 -27.44 39.03
C ARG A 594 5.49 -27.57 37.56
N MET A 595 4.97 -26.71 36.68
CA MET A 595 5.38 -26.65 35.27
C MET A 595 6.87 -26.36 35.13
N ASN A 596 7.37 -25.37 35.89
CA ASN A 596 8.79 -25.02 35.87
C ASN A 596 9.68 -26.17 36.41
N GLU A 597 9.21 -26.88 37.45
CA GLU A 597 9.90 -28.07 37.98
C GLU A 597 10.00 -29.19 36.95
N MET A 598 8.89 -29.54 36.30
CA MET A 598 8.85 -30.59 35.30
C MET A 598 9.72 -30.25 34.08
N TYR A 599 9.73 -28.99 33.65
CA TYR A 599 10.60 -28.53 32.58
C TYR A 599 12.09 -28.65 32.94
N ALA A 600 12.48 -28.24 34.14
CA ALA A 600 13.85 -28.38 34.63
C ALA A 600 14.29 -29.86 34.67
N LEU A 601 13.43 -30.75 35.19
CA LEU A 601 13.68 -32.18 35.23
C LEU A 601 13.87 -32.79 33.83
N ASN A 602 12.97 -32.50 32.90
CA ASN A 602 13.00 -33.07 31.54
C ASN A 602 14.18 -32.55 30.71
N SER A 603 14.65 -31.32 30.97
CA SER A 603 15.75 -30.72 30.21
C SER A 603 17.13 -31.04 30.78
N GLY A 604 17.23 -31.67 31.95
CA GLY A 604 18.49 -31.93 32.64
C GLY A 604 19.28 -30.66 33.02
N ARG A 605 18.67 -29.47 32.86
CA ARG A 605 19.26 -28.17 33.20
C ARG A 605 18.83 -27.77 34.61
N PRO A 606 19.71 -27.15 35.41
CA PRO A 606 19.30 -26.54 36.66
C PRO A 606 18.22 -25.48 36.36
N PHE A 607 17.24 -25.38 37.27
CA PHE A 607 16.19 -24.35 37.23
C PHE A 607 16.82 -22.98 36.92
N ASN A 608 16.22 -22.25 35.97
CA ASN A 608 16.59 -20.90 35.53
C ASN A 608 18.10 -20.68 35.30
N VAL A 609 18.73 -21.49 34.45
CA VAL A 609 19.77 -20.89 33.59
C VAL A 609 19.06 -19.78 32.82
N GLU A 610 19.52 -18.54 32.95
CA GLU A 610 19.13 -17.48 32.02
C GLU A 610 19.21 -18.10 30.62
N LYS A 611 18.07 -18.23 29.93
CA LYS A 611 18.14 -18.25 28.48
C LYS A 611 18.78 -16.91 28.13
N TYR A 612 20.11 -16.91 27.95
CA TYR A 612 20.70 -16.20 26.83
C TYR A 612 19.77 -16.46 25.66
N SER A 613 19.34 -15.37 25.07
CA SER A 613 18.18 -15.32 24.20
C SER A 613 18.20 -16.47 23.19
N GLU A 614 17.05 -16.87 22.68
CA GLU A 614 16.97 -17.72 21.48
C GLU A 614 17.71 -17.06 20.28
N TYR A 615 18.09 -15.78 20.43
CA TYR A 615 18.97 -14.99 19.57
C TYR A 615 20.49 -15.24 19.78
N ASP A 616 20.93 -15.76 20.92
CA ASP A 616 22.34 -16.04 21.22
C ASP A 616 22.77 -17.47 20.80
N ASP A 617 21.84 -18.44 20.78
CA ASP A 617 22.13 -19.80 20.29
C ASP A 617 22.46 -19.81 18.77
N VAL A 618 21.96 -18.83 18.01
CA VAL A 618 22.31 -18.64 16.59
C VAL A 618 23.73 -18.09 16.43
N LYS A 619 24.27 -17.42 17.45
CA LYS A 619 25.63 -16.87 17.43
C LYS A 619 26.70 -17.88 17.86
N ALA A 620 26.30 -18.97 18.51
CA ALA A 620 27.20 -20.07 18.88
C ALA A 620 27.39 -21.12 17.77
N ILE A 621 26.63 -21.02 16.67
CA ILE A 621 26.75 -21.89 15.47
C ILE A 621 27.23 -21.08 14.23
N ALA A 622 27.65 -19.83 14.41
CA ALA A 622 28.26 -19.01 13.35
C ALA A 622 29.78 -18.92 13.48
#